data_AF-A0A1Q3CU42-F1
#
_entry.id   AF-A0A1Q3CU42-F1
#
_cell.length_a   1.000
_cell.length_b   1.000
_cell.length_c   1.000
_cell.angle_alpha   90.00
_cell.angle_beta   90.00
_cell.angle_gamma   90.00
#
_symmetry.space_group_name_H-M   'P 1'
#
loop_
_entity.id
_entity.type
_entity.pdbx_description
1 polymer ?
#
loop_
_entity_poly.entity_id
_entity_poly.type
_entity_poly.pdbx_seq_one_letter_code
_entity_poly.pdbx_strand_id
1 'polypeptide(L)'
;VTYEGTNQVKDSKINMLDRQYEMFSMKENENISSMFVRFTNIINSLQSLNKCYTNKEAKDLNTLPLEELLGSLMTHEMTIKNHEDDEEQHKKKKKVIAFKSSTADSNEEDSDDE
;
A
#
# COMPACT_ATOMS: atom_id res chain seq x y z
N VAL A 1 -34.56 -37.37 8.58
CA VAL A 1 -34.06 -35.99 8.43
C VAL A 1 -32.78 -35.88 9.25
N THR A 2 -31.60 -35.85 8.60
CA THR A 2 -30.28 -35.79 9.27
C THR A 2 -29.95 -34.34 9.63
N TYR A 3 -30.64 -33.80 10.63
CA TYR A 3 -30.46 -32.44 11.13
C TYR A 3 -29.07 -32.22 11.78
N GLU A 4 -28.49 -33.30 12.31
CA GLU A 4 -27.22 -33.30 13.03
C GLU A 4 -26.02 -33.03 12.10
N GLY A 5 -26.01 -33.62 10.90
CA GLY A 5 -24.96 -33.40 9.90
C GLY A 5 -24.95 -31.97 9.34
N THR A 6 -26.12 -31.34 9.17
CA THR A 6 -26.21 -29.96 8.70
C THR A 6 -25.71 -28.93 9.73
N ASN A 7 -25.82 -29.23 11.03
CA ASN A 7 -25.31 -28.34 12.07
C ASN A 7 -23.80 -28.53 12.27
N GLN A 8 -23.31 -29.77 12.27
CA GLN A 8 -21.87 -30.06 12.40
C GLN A 8 -21.04 -29.42 11.27
N VAL A 9 -21.56 -29.39 10.04
CA VAL A 9 -20.91 -28.72 8.91
C VAL A 9 -20.86 -27.20 9.10
N LYS A 10 -21.93 -26.59 9.62
CA LYS A 10 -21.96 -25.15 9.92
C LYS A 10 -20.97 -24.80 11.02
N ASP A 11 -20.94 -25.55 12.11
CA ASP A 11 -20.04 -25.31 13.24
C ASP A 11 -18.58 -25.44 12.81
N SER A 12 -18.26 -26.44 11.98
CA SER A 12 -16.92 -26.61 11.41
C SER A 12 -16.51 -25.42 10.53
N LYS A 13 -17.43 -24.89 9.72
CA LYS A 13 -17.19 -23.73 8.86
C LYS A 13 -17.01 -22.44 9.68
N ILE A 14 -17.80 -22.27 10.74
CA ILE A 14 -17.67 -21.19 11.70
C ILE A 14 -16.28 -21.22 12.33
N ASN A 15 -15.87 -22.36 12.91
CA ASN A 15 -14.56 -22.50 13.55
C ASN A 15 -13.39 -22.21 12.60
N MET A 16 -13.50 -22.62 11.33
CA MET A 16 -12.50 -22.31 10.32
C MET A 16 -12.42 -20.80 10.03
N LEU A 17 -13.57 -20.13 9.91
CA LEU A 17 -13.63 -18.69 9.66
C LEU A 17 -13.17 -17.88 10.87
N ASP A 18 -13.50 -18.31 12.10
CA ASP A 18 -13.03 -17.69 13.33
C ASP A 18 -11.50 -17.69 13.40
N ARG A 19 -10.87 -18.85 13.13
CA ARG A 19 -9.39 -18.93 13.08
C ARG A 19 -8.81 -18.00 12.03
N GLN A 20 -9.44 -17.90 10.87
CA GLN A 20 -9.00 -16.97 9.82
C GLN A 20 -9.15 -15.50 10.23
N TYR A 21 -10.20 -15.17 11.00
CA TYR A 21 -10.40 -13.83 11.56
C TYR A 21 -9.37 -13.50 12.65
N GLU A 22 -9.13 -14.42 13.59
CA GLU A 22 -8.17 -14.22 14.69
C GLU A 22 -6.73 -14.09 14.19
N MET A 23 -6.37 -14.87 13.17
CA MET A 23 -5.04 -14.82 12.55
C MET A 23 -4.95 -13.78 11.42
N PHE A 24 -5.95 -12.93 11.28
CA PHE A 24 -6.01 -12.00 10.16
C PHE A 24 -4.94 -10.92 10.29
N SER A 25 -4.06 -10.85 9.29
CA SER A 25 -3.08 -9.78 9.11
C SER A 25 -2.97 -9.39 7.65
N MET A 26 -2.46 -8.18 7.41
CA MET A 26 -2.04 -7.73 6.08
C MET A 26 -0.78 -8.48 5.67
N LYS A 27 -0.70 -8.92 4.41
CA LYS A 27 0.47 -9.64 3.88
C LYS A 27 1.49 -8.66 3.30
N GLU A 28 2.76 -9.08 3.20
CA GLU A 28 3.87 -8.23 2.74
C GLU A 28 3.67 -7.62 1.34
N ASN A 29 3.02 -8.34 0.42
CA ASN A 29 2.80 -7.90 -0.97
C ASN A 29 1.35 -7.57 -1.27
N GLU A 30 0.60 -7.19 -0.24
CA GLU A 30 -0.82 -6.89 -0.35
C GLU A 30 -1.07 -5.39 -0.20
N ASN A 31 -1.95 -4.82 -1.01
CA ASN A 31 -2.41 -3.43 -0.82
C ASN A 31 -3.61 -3.38 0.13
N ILE A 32 -3.88 -2.20 0.69
CA ILE A 32 -4.90 -2.03 1.73
C ILE A 32 -6.30 -2.42 1.22
N SER A 33 -6.61 -2.14 -0.06
CA SER A 33 -7.86 -2.56 -0.70
C SER A 33 -8.02 -4.08 -0.73
N SER A 34 -6.98 -4.81 -1.11
CA SER A 34 -7.00 -6.28 -1.20
C SER A 34 -7.13 -6.91 0.19
N MET A 35 -6.42 -6.35 1.17
CA MET A 35 -6.54 -6.75 2.58
C MET A 35 -7.98 -6.55 3.07
N PHE A 36 -8.56 -5.38 2.82
CA PHE A 36 -9.93 -5.08 3.22
C PHE A 36 -10.96 -6.02 2.58
N VAL A 37 -10.82 -6.33 1.28
CA VAL A 37 -11.68 -7.31 0.61
C VAL A 37 -11.63 -8.68 1.30
N ARG A 38 -10.43 -9.16 1.67
CA ARG A 38 -10.31 -10.41 2.43
C ARG A 38 -10.99 -10.33 3.79
N PHE A 39 -10.79 -9.22 4.51
CA PHE A 39 -11.42 -8.99 5.81
C PHE A 39 -12.95 -9.00 5.70
N THR A 40 -13.52 -8.22 4.79
CA THR A 40 -14.96 -8.14 4.52
C THR A 40 -15.53 -9.50 4.14
N ASN A 41 -14.83 -10.28 3.31
CA ASN A 41 -15.27 -11.62 2.93
C ASN A 41 -15.39 -12.57 4.13
N ILE A 42 -14.45 -12.49 5.09
CA ILE A 42 -14.49 -13.28 6.33
C ILE A 42 -15.70 -12.85 7.17
N ILE A 43 -15.89 -11.55 7.39
CA ILE A 43 -17.00 -11.00 8.17
C ILE A 43 -18.35 -11.38 7.55
N ASN A 44 -18.52 -11.17 6.25
CA ASN A 44 -19.77 -11.48 5.55
C ASN A 44 -20.08 -12.99 5.60
N SER A 45 -19.04 -13.83 5.48
CA SER A 45 -19.19 -15.28 5.60
C SER A 45 -19.64 -15.70 7.00
N LEU A 46 -19.07 -15.10 8.05
CA LEU A 46 -19.47 -15.34 9.44
C LEU A 46 -20.91 -14.87 9.71
N GLN A 47 -21.27 -13.67 9.22
CA GLN A 47 -22.62 -13.13 9.33
C GLN A 47 -23.66 -14.03 8.65
N SER A 48 -23.34 -14.58 7.46
CA SER A 48 -24.22 -15.52 6.75
C SER A 48 -24.49 -16.81 7.54
N LEU A 49 -23.62 -17.15 8.49
CA LEU A 49 -23.75 -18.29 9.39
C LEU A 49 -24.39 -17.92 10.74
N ASN A 50 -24.97 -16.73 10.85
CA ASN A 50 -25.54 -16.14 12.08
C ASN A 50 -24.53 -15.91 13.21
N LYS A 51 -23.22 -15.81 12.89
CA LYS A 51 -22.20 -15.38 13.85
C LYS A 51 -21.81 -13.94 13.58
N CYS A 52 -22.34 -13.02 14.38
CA CYS A 52 -22.06 -11.59 14.24
C CYS A 52 -20.98 -11.14 15.23
N TYR A 53 -19.82 -10.78 14.71
CA TYR A 53 -18.83 -10.00 15.46
C TYR A 53 -19.34 -8.56 15.51
N THR A 54 -20.12 -8.24 16.56
CA THR A 54 -20.54 -6.86 16.77
C THR A 54 -19.34 -6.10 17.30
N ASN A 55 -19.02 -4.96 16.68
CA ASN A 55 -17.89 -4.09 16.97
C ASN A 55 -18.00 -3.38 18.34
N LYS A 56 -18.44 -4.11 19.39
CA LYS A 56 -18.78 -3.61 20.73
C LYS A 56 -17.54 -3.20 21.53
N GLU A 57 -16.35 -3.58 21.07
CA GLU A 57 -15.05 -3.25 21.68
C GLU A 57 -14.26 -2.18 20.91
N ALA A 58 -14.77 -1.63 19.80
CA ALA A 58 -14.24 -0.41 19.20
C ALA A 58 -14.69 0.83 20.02
N LYS A 59 -14.39 0.84 21.31
CA LYS A 59 -14.73 1.97 22.19
C LYS A 59 -13.66 3.07 22.22
N ASP A 60 -12.63 2.95 21.39
CA ASP A 60 -11.67 4.05 21.20
C ASP A 60 -11.14 4.15 19.75
N LEU A 61 -12.08 4.26 18.79
CA LEU A 61 -11.83 4.79 17.44
C LEU A 61 -12.45 6.19 17.31
N ASN A 62 -12.20 7.06 18.28
CA ASN A 62 -12.57 8.47 18.16
C ASN A 62 -11.67 9.10 17.08
N THR A 63 -12.11 9.32 15.84
CA THR A 63 -13.46 9.81 15.49
C THR A 63 -13.95 9.42 14.09
N LEU A 64 -13.34 8.41 13.44
CA LEU A 64 -13.65 8.13 12.04
C LEU A 64 -14.33 6.75 11.87
N PRO A 65 -15.49 6.66 11.18
CA PRO A 65 -16.06 5.37 10.78
C PRO A 65 -15.01 4.57 10.01
N LEU A 66 -15.11 3.24 10.07
CA LEU A 66 -14.13 2.34 9.45
C LEU A 66 -13.90 2.68 7.97
N GLU A 67 -14.95 3.12 7.27
CA GLU A 67 -14.93 3.61 5.89
C GLU A 67 -14.06 4.86 5.70
N GLU A 68 -14.05 5.78 6.66
CA GLU A 68 -13.27 7.02 6.59
C GLU A 68 -11.81 6.80 7.01
N LEU A 69 -11.58 5.93 8.00
CA LEU A 69 -10.24 5.43 8.29
C LEU A 69 -9.63 4.74 7.06
N LEU A 70 -10.43 3.91 6.38
CA LEU A 70 -10.04 3.25 5.15
C LEU A 70 -9.71 4.25 4.05
N GLY A 71 -10.58 5.25 3.82
CA GLY A 71 -10.33 6.30 2.83
C GLY A 71 -9.05 7.09 3.10
N SER A 72 -8.79 7.42 4.36
CA SER A 72 -7.56 8.11 4.78
C SER A 72 -6.32 7.25 4.51
N LEU A 73 -6.39 5.96 4.87
CA LEU A 73 -5.30 5.03 4.73
C LEU A 73 -4.98 4.71 3.25
N MET A 74 -6.00 4.53 2.41
CA MET A 74 -5.84 4.37 0.96
C MET A 74 -5.22 5.61 0.31
N THR A 75 -5.66 6.80 0.71
CA THR A 75 -5.10 8.07 0.20
C THR A 75 -3.63 8.18 0.54
N HIS A 76 -3.26 7.89 1.79
CA HIS A 76 -1.87 7.92 2.24
C HIS A 76 -0.98 6.90 1.49
N GLU A 77 -1.45 5.66 1.33
CA GLU A 77 -0.75 4.62 0.54
C GLU A 77 -0.50 5.10 -0.90
N MET A 78 -1.52 5.70 -1.52
CA MET A 78 -1.42 6.23 -2.89
C MET A 78 -0.45 7.41 -2.99
N THR A 79 -0.44 8.32 -2.01
CA THR A 79 0.53 9.43 -1.98
C THR A 79 1.98 8.96 -1.80
N ILE A 80 2.22 7.91 -1.01
CA ILE A 80 3.56 7.33 -0.84
C ILE A 80 4.04 6.71 -2.16
N LYS A 81 3.22 5.85 -2.79
CA LYS A 81 3.57 5.17 -4.05
C LYS A 81 3.83 6.15 -5.20
N ASN A 82 3.02 7.21 -5.32
CA ASN A 82 3.22 8.23 -6.35
C ASN A 82 4.54 9.00 -6.19
N HIS A 83 5.12 9.07 -4.99
CA HIS A 83 6.40 9.74 -4.76
C HIS A 83 7.62 8.84 -5.06
N GLU A 84 7.43 7.53 -5.15
CA GLU A 84 8.47 6.59 -5.61
C GLU A 84 8.65 6.66 -7.15
N ASP A 85 7.60 7.00 -7.89
CA ASP A 85 7.67 7.25 -9.34
C ASP A 85 8.45 8.54 -9.70
N ASP A 86 8.50 9.52 -8.79
CA ASP A 86 9.24 10.76 -8.97
C ASP A 86 10.76 10.57 -8.78
N GLU A 87 11.20 9.63 -7.93
CA GLU A 87 12.63 9.33 -7.77
C GLU A 87 13.22 8.60 -8.99
N GLU A 88 12.43 7.80 -9.72
CA GLU A 88 12.87 7.21 -10.99
C GLU A 88 12.94 8.23 -12.14
N GLN A 89 12.08 9.25 -12.13
CA GLN A 89 12.12 10.30 -13.16
C GLN A 89 13.16 11.40 -12.88
N HIS A 90 13.53 11.65 -11.62
CA HIS A 90 14.53 12.66 -11.27
C HIS A 90 15.99 12.24 -11.55
N LYS A 91 16.31 10.94 -11.69
CA LYS A 91 17.66 10.51 -12.08
C LYS A 91 18.00 10.77 -13.55
N LYS A 92 17.02 10.98 -14.44
CA LYS A 92 17.27 11.14 -15.89
C LYS A 92 17.46 12.59 -16.36
N LYS A 93 17.37 13.60 -15.49
CA LYS A 93 17.56 15.02 -15.85
C LYS A 93 18.82 15.66 -15.24
N LYS A 94 19.96 14.96 -15.22
CA LYS A 94 21.26 15.65 -15.10
C LYS A 94 21.69 16.17 -16.47
N LYS A 95 21.17 17.32 -16.91
CA LYS A 95 21.82 18.09 -17.98
C LYS A 95 23.11 18.68 -17.42
N VAL A 96 24.23 18.05 -17.74
CA VAL A 96 25.56 18.60 -17.48
C VAL A 96 25.74 19.83 -18.38
N ILE A 97 25.82 21.02 -17.78
CA ILE A 97 26.30 22.20 -18.49
C ILE A 97 27.83 22.16 -18.47
N ALA A 98 28.43 21.76 -19.60
CA ALA A 98 29.87 21.84 -19.77
C ALA A 98 30.27 23.32 -19.94
N PHE A 99 31.05 23.84 -19.00
CA PHE A 99 31.67 25.16 -19.11
C PHE A 99 32.84 25.06 -20.09
N LYS A 100 32.74 25.68 -21.27
CA LYS A 100 33.90 25.83 -22.16
C LYS A 100 34.72 27.02 -21.68
N SER A 101 35.87 26.73 -21.09
CA SER A 101 36.94 27.72 -20.94
C SER A 101 37.58 27.92 -22.31
N SER A 102 37.53 29.14 -22.84
CA SER A 102 38.39 29.52 -23.96
C SER A 102 39.77 29.85 -23.40
N THR A 103 40.73 28.94 -23.55
CA THR A 103 42.14 29.35 -23.55
C THR A 103 42.36 30.14 -24.83
N ALA A 104 42.66 31.44 -24.70
CA ALA A 104 43.26 32.20 -25.78
C ALA A 104 44.74 31.80 -25.82
N ASP A 105 45.02 30.60 -26.34
CA ASP A 105 46.34 30.26 -26.83
C ASP A 105 46.48 30.93 -28.20
N SER A 106 46.99 32.15 -28.20
CA SER A 106 47.58 32.75 -29.40
C SER A 106 49.09 32.65 -29.23
N ASN A 107 49.62 31.48 -29.59
CA ASN A 107 51.05 31.27 -29.72
C ASN A 107 51.51 31.63 -31.14
N GLU A 108 52.63 32.36 -31.18
CA GLU A 108 53.73 32.29 -32.18
C GLU A 108 53.44 32.98 -33.55
N GLU A 109 54.32 33.74 -34.22
CA GLU A 109 55.80 33.75 -34.35
C GLU A 109 56.38 35.14 -34.81
N ASP A 110 57.65 35.35 -34.45
CA ASP A 110 58.78 36.12 -35.03
C ASP A 110 58.63 37.23 -36.12
N SER A 111 59.39 38.34 -35.96
CA SER A 111 60.47 38.76 -36.91
C SER A 111 61.05 40.19 -36.66
N ASP A 112 62.39 40.21 -36.55
CA ASP A 112 63.45 41.17 -36.95
C ASP A 112 63.62 42.63 -36.43
N ASP A 113 64.81 42.79 -35.83
CA ASP A 113 65.87 43.82 -35.86
C ASP A 113 65.67 45.13 -36.68
N GLU A 114 65.93 46.26 -36.00
CA GLU A 114 66.76 47.43 -36.40
C GLU A 114 67.01 48.34 -35.17
#